data_AF-A0A847YBY1-F1
#
_entry.id   AF-A0A847YBY1-F1
#
_cell.length_a   1.000
_cell.length_b   1.000
_cell.length_c   1.000
_cell.angle_alpha   90.00
_cell.angle_beta   90.00
_cell.angle_gamma   90.00
#
_symmetry.space_group_name_H-M   'P 1'
#
loop_
_entity.id
_entity.type
_entity.pdbx_description
1 polymer ?
#
loop_
_entity_poly.entity_id
_entity_poly.type
_entity_poly.pdbx_seq_one_letter_code
_entity_poly.pdbx_strand_id
1 'polypeptide(L)'
;MSESFDPYRKWLGIPPDEQPPDHYRLLGIAPFETDREVIQNAADRQMGHVRRFQAGPYAVACQKLLNELAAAGLCLLDPARKREYDQRLFTEFRASGKSLPYPVAEAWSPSPAADEDDESRGAGDFRVRPIPPAPEAARFTAELEDETEPWHFADTTARFGPGKRQAARFIHPRSRRRSDPWRNPLTLALLVVLFLMTLTGGVLLVIFRDELFR
;
A
#
# COMPACT_ATOMS: atom_id res chain seq x y z
N MET A 1 13.28 -16.94 -33.58
CA MET A 1 14.09 -16.63 -32.38
C MET A 1 13.19 -16.86 -31.18
N SER A 2 13.52 -17.78 -30.29
CA SER A 2 12.73 -18.02 -29.08
C SER A 2 12.84 -16.81 -28.15
N GLU A 3 11.80 -15.97 -28.10
CA GLU A 3 11.70 -14.94 -27.06
C GLU A 3 11.83 -15.63 -25.70
N SER A 4 12.91 -15.33 -24.96
CA SER A 4 13.06 -15.80 -23.59
C SER A 4 11.90 -15.27 -22.75
N PHE A 5 11.26 -16.14 -21.97
CA PHE A 5 10.16 -15.74 -21.11
C PHE A 5 10.63 -14.75 -20.04
N ASP A 6 10.19 -13.49 -20.15
CA ASP A 6 10.45 -12.44 -19.16
C ASP A 6 9.25 -12.33 -18.20
N PRO A 7 9.38 -12.81 -16.94
CA PRO A 7 8.29 -12.75 -15.96
C PRO A 7 7.92 -11.33 -15.55
N TYR A 8 8.87 -10.39 -15.53
CA TYR A 8 8.60 -9.01 -15.14
C TYR A 8 7.72 -8.32 -16.18
N ARG A 9 8.04 -8.51 -17.47
CA ARG A 9 7.21 -7.97 -18.57
C ARG A 9 5.86 -8.67 -18.67
N LYS A 10 5.82 -10.01 -18.58
CA LYS A 10 4.60 -10.78 -18.84
C LYS A 10 3.59 -10.74 -17.68
N TRP A 11 4.05 -10.64 -16.43
CA TRP A 11 3.16 -10.64 -15.26
C TRP A 11 3.04 -9.29 -14.57
N LEU A 12 4.13 -8.52 -14.47
CA LEU A 12 4.12 -7.22 -13.78
C LEU A 12 4.01 -6.03 -14.74
N GLY A 13 4.12 -6.26 -16.05
CA GLY A 13 4.07 -5.20 -17.07
C GLY A 13 5.29 -4.28 -17.06
N ILE A 14 6.42 -4.72 -16.49
CA ILE A 14 7.65 -3.93 -16.40
C ILE A 14 8.48 -4.16 -17.68
N PRO A 15 8.68 -3.12 -18.52
CA PRO A 15 9.45 -3.26 -19.75
C PRO A 15 10.94 -3.51 -19.44
N PRO A 16 11.70 -4.12 -20.36
CA PRO A 16 13.13 -4.39 -20.17
C PRO A 16 13.97 -3.12 -19.94
N ASP A 17 13.54 -1.98 -20.48
CA ASP A 17 14.21 -0.68 -20.31
C ASP A 17 14.15 -0.15 -18.85
N GLU A 18 13.21 -0.68 -18.06
CA GLU A 18 13.05 -0.34 -16.64
C GLU A 18 13.63 -1.43 -15.71
N GLN A 19 14.38 -2.40 -16.25
CA GLN A 19 15.00 -3.46 -15.46
C GLN A 19 16.47 -3.11 -15.14
N PRO A 20 16.95 -3.39 -13.91
CA PRO A 20 16.25 -4.03 -12.80
C PRO A 20 15.23 -3.10 -12.11
N PRO A 21 14.04 -3.61 -11.74
CA PRO A 21 13.03 -2.79 -11.08
C PRO A 21 13.40 -2.48 -9.63
N ASP A 22 13.06 -1.28 -9.17
CA ASP A 22 13.10 -0.93 -7.75
C ASP A 22 11.92 -1.57 -6.97
N HIS A 23 11.94 -1.46 -5.63
CA HIS A 23 10.93 -2.09 -4.79
C HIS A 23 9.53 -1.49 -5.01
N TYR A 24 9.43 -0.18 -5.28
CA TYR A 24 8.16 0.49 -5.56
C TYR A 24 7.59 0.03 -6.90
N ARG A 25 8.45 -0.15 -7.91
CA ARG A 25 8.10 -0.61 -9.24
C ARG A 25 7.66 -2.07 -9.24
N LEU A 26 8.32 -2.93 -8.47
CA LEU A 26 7.91 -4.32 -8.23
C LEU A 26 6.49 -4.41 -7.64
N LEU A 27 6.17 -3.54 -6.67
CA LEU A 27 4.84 -3.47 -6.07
C LEU A 27 3.79 -2.78 -6.97
N GLY A 28 4.26 -1.99 -7.95
CA GLY A 28 3.41 -1.22 -8.84
C GLY A 28 2.72 -0.05 -8.13
N ILE A 29 3.49 0.68 -7.31
CA ILE A 29 3.07 1.89 -6.58
C ILE A 29 3.99 3.06 -6.91
N ALA A 30 3.60 4.26 -6.47
CA ALA A 30 4.41 5.45 -6.64
C ALA A 30 5.75 5.32 -5.88
N PRO A 31 6.86 5.85 -6.43
CA PRO A 31 8.14 5.88 -5.72
C PRO A 31 7.99 6.70 -4.43
N PHE A 32 8.62 6.22 -3.36
CA PHE A 32 8.61 6.86 -2.03
C PHE A 32 7.21 7.02 -1.40
N GLU A 33 6.27 6.14 -1.75
CA GLU A 33 4.98 6.03 -1.05
C GLU A 33 5.19 5.96 0.47
N THR A 34 4.37 6.69 1.22
CA THR A 34 4.48 6.82 2.69
C THR A 34 3.33 6.11 3.39
N ASP A 35 2.19 5.93 2.72
CA ASP A 35 1.05 5.22 3.29
C ASP A 35 1.32 3.72 3.37
N ARG A 36 1.41 3.22 4.61
CA ARG A 36 1.66 1.82 4.92
C ARG A 36 0.55 0.89 4.41
N GLU A 37 -0.71 1.32 4.45
CA GLU A 37 -1.83 0.51 3.94
C GLU A 37 -1.75 0.38 2.42
N VAL A 38 -1.35 1.44 1.71
CA VAL A 38 -1.14 1.39 0.25
C VAL A 38 -0.03 0.39 -0.09
N ILE A 39 1.09 0.43 0.63
CA ILE A 39 2.22 -0.50 0.43
C ILE A 39 1.77 -1.96 0.69
N GLN A 40 1.09 -2.21 1.81
CA GLN A 40 0.61 -3.55 2.17
C GLN A 40 -0.34 -4.10 1.11
N ASN A 41 -1.36 -3.31 0.74
CA ASN A 41 -2.35 -3.71 -0.25
C ASN A 41 -1.71 -3.98 -1.62
N ALA A 42 -0.70 -3.19 -2.00
CA ALA A 42 0.02 -3.41 -3.25
C ALA A 42 0.84 -4.71 -3.23
N ALA A 43 1.55 -4.99 -2.14
CA ALA A 43 2.29 -6.24 -1.96
C ALA A 43 1.37 -7.46 -2.05
N ASP A 44 0.25 -7.44 -1.32
CA ASP A 44 -0.71 -8.55 -1.33
C ASP A 44 -1.34 -8.74 -2.72
N ARG A 45 -1.66 -7.65 -3.42
CA ARG A 45 -2.19 -7.69 -4.79
C ARG A 45 -1.19 -8.34 -5.75
N GLN A 46 0.09 -7.92 -5.73
CA GLN A 46 1.10 -8.46 -6.64
C GLN A 46 1.40 -9.92 -6.35
N MET A 47 1.57 -10.29 -5.07
CA MET A 47 1.77 -11.69 -4.70
C MET A 47 0.57 -12.55 -5.09
N GLY A 48 -0.64 -12.07 -4.86
CA GLY A 48 -1.87 -12.76 -5.26
C GLY A 48 -2.00 -12.92 -6.77
N HIS A 49 -1.50 -11.97 -7.56
CA HIS A 49 -1.43 -12.09 -9.02
C HIS A 49 -0.41 -13.16 -9.45
N VAL A 50 0.82 -13.06 -8.95
CA VAL A 50 1.92 -13.96 -9.35
C VAL A 50 1.66 -15.41 -8.92
N ARG A 51 1.07 -15.63 -7.73
CA ARG A 51 0.71 -16.98 -7.23
C ARG A 51 -0.20 -17.77 -8.18
N ARG A 52 -0.97 -17.11 -9.06
CA ARG A 52 -1.82 -17.79 -10.05
C ARG A 52 -1.01 -18.61 -11.06
N PHE A 53 0.26 -18.27 -11.25
CA PHE A 53 1.15 -18.95 -12.19
C PHE A 53 2.03 -20.02 -11.53
N GLN A 54 1.86 -20.27 -10.23
CA GLN A 54 2.72 -21.18 -9.45
C GLN A 54 2.63 -22.65 -9.90
N ALA A 55 1.49 -23.08 -10.45
CA ALA A 55 1.29 -24.43 -10.99
C ALA A 55 1.63 -24.54 -12.50
N GLY A 56 2.18 -23.50 -13.11
CA GLY A 56 2.47 -23.43 -14.55
C GLY A 56 3.90 -23.86 -14.93
N PRO A 57 4.23 -23.85 -16.24
CA PRO A 57 5.56 -24.20 -16.74
C PRO A 57 6.67 -23.26 -16.24
N TYR A 58 6.31 -22.08 -15.73
CA TYR A 58 7.22 -21.07 -15.20
C TYR A 58 7.22 -21.03 -13.66
N ALA A 59 6.91 -22.15 -12.98
CA ALA A 59 6.84 -22.24 -11.52
C ALA A 59 8.11 -21.73 -10.81
N VAL A 60 9.29 -22.02 -11.35
CA VAL A 60 10.57 -21.53 -10.80
C VAL A 60 10.67 -20.01 -10.87
N ALA A 61 10.30 -19.42 -12.02
CA ALA A 61 10.29 -17.97 -12.19
C ALA A 61 9.23 -17.30 -11.28
N CYS A 62 8.06 -17.94 -11.13
CA CYS A 62 7.02 -17.51 -10.20
C CYS A 62 7.55 -17.47 -8.76
N GLN A 63 8.19 -18.55 -8.29
CA GLN A 63 8.73 -18.60 -6.94
C GLN A 63 9.80 -17.54 -6.70
N LYS A 64 10.71 -17.33 -7.66
CA LYS A 64 11.71 -16.26 -7.59
C LYS A 64 11.04 -14.89 -7.44
N LEU A 65 10.05 -14.59 -8.30
CA LEU A 65 9.35 -13.32 -8.26
C LEU A 65 8.55 -13.12 -6.97
N LEU A 66 7.96 -14.17 -6.41
CA LEU A 66 7.29 -14.12 -5.11
C LEU A 66 8.25 -13.79 -3.97
N ASN A 67 9.48 -14.33 -4.01
CA ASN A 67 10.50 -14.00 -3.02
C ASN A 67 10.92 -12.53 -3.12
N GLU A 68 11.09 -12.01 -4.33
CA GLU A 68 11.41 -10.60 -4.57
C GLU A 68 10.29 -9.67 -4.10
N LEU A 69 9.03 -9.99 -4.41
CA LEU A 69 7.86 -9.25 -3.92
C LEU A 69 7.78 -9.27 -2.39
N ALA A 70 8.09 -10.41 -1.76
CA ALA A 70 8.11 -10.53 -0.31
C ALA A 70 9.22 -9.69 0.31
N ALA A 71 10.43 -9.73 -0.25
CA ALA A 71 11.53 -8.88 0.19
C ALA A 71 11.18 -7.39 0.05
N ALA A 72 10.54 -7.00 -1.06
CA ALA A 72 10.11 -5.63 -1.28
C ALA A 72 9.10 -5.16 -0.24
N GLY A 73 8.06 -5.96 0.02
CA GLY A 73 7.07 -5.66 1.06
C GLY A 73 7.71 -5.56 2.45
N LEU A 74 8.55 -6.53 2.84
CA LEU A 74 9.23 -6.53 4.14
C LEU A 74 10.15 -5.32 4.33
N CYS A 75 10.79 -4.85 3.27
CA CYS A 75 11.66 -3.68 3.35
C CYS A 75 10.86 -2.39 3.45
N LEU A 76 9.79 -2.23 2.68
CA LEU A 76 9.01 -0.99 2.62
C LEU A 76 8.00 -0.85 3.76
N LEU A 77 7.56 -1.94 4.38
CA LEU A 77 6.64 -1.92 5.53
C LEU A 77 7.35 -1.73 6.87
N ASP A 78 8.67 -1.91 6.92
CA ASP A 78 9.52 -1.63 8.07
C ASP A 78 10.04 -0.18 7.97
N PRO A 79 9.66 0.73 8.89
CA PRO A 79 10.05 2.13 8.82
C PRO A 79 11.57 2.37 8.82
N ALA A 80 12.34 1.53 9.52
CA ALA A 80 13.79 1.69 9.59
C ALA A 80 14.44 1.28 8.27
N ARG A 81 14.07 0.10 7.76
CA ARG A 81 14.60 -0.43 6.49
C ARG A 81 14.14 0.41 5.30
N LYS A 82 12.90 0.89 5.29
CA LYS A 82 12.38 1.78 4.26
C LYS A 82 13.20 3.05 4.17
N ARG A 83 13.50 3.69 5.31
CA ARG A 83 14.29 4.93 5.33
C ARG A 83 15.70 4.75 4.78
N GLU A 84 16.39 3.67 5.17
CA GLU A 84 17.72 3.35 4.63
C GLU A 84 17.66 3.04 3.13
N TYR A 85 16.63 2.31 2.70
CA TYR A 85 16.39 2.00 1.29
C TYR A 85 16.12 3.27 0.47
N ASP A 86 15.25 4.14 0.97
CA ASP A 86 14.88 5.40 0.31
C ASP A 86 16.08 6.35 0.19
N GLN A 87 16.93 6.42 1.21
CA GLN A 87 18.19 7.19 1.16
C GLN A 87 19.11 6.73 0.01
N ARG A 88 19.27 5.42 -0.13
CA ARG A 88 20.08 4.83 -1.21
C ARG A 88 19.44 5.09 -2.57
N LEU A 89 18.15 4.81 -2.69
CA LEU A 89 17.40 4.99 -3.93
C LEU A 89 17.43 6.45 -4.38
N PHE A 90 17.30 7.39 -3.46
CA PHE A 90 17.41 8.82 -3.73
C PHE A 90 18.77 9.21 -4.31
N THR A 91 19.85 8.65 -3.75
CA THR A 91 21.22 8.89 -4.22
C THR A 91 21.41 8.33 -5.64
N GLU A 92 20.91 7.13 -5.91
CA GLU A 92 20.95 6.49 -7.24
C GLU A 92 20.13 7.28 -8.28
N PHE A 93 18.95 7.80 -7.90
CA PHE A 93 18.13 8.65 -8.78
C PHE A 93 18.87 9.94 -9.17
N ARG A 94 19.49 10.62 -8.20
CA ARG A 94 20.29 11.82 -8.47
C ARG A 94 21.50 11.53 -9.34
N ALA A 95 22.22 10.43 -9.07
CA ALA A 95 23.40 10.04 -9.84
C ALA A 95 23.05 9.66 -11.29
N SER A 96 21.89 9.04 -11.51
CA SER A 96 21.41 8.66 -12.84
C SER A 96 20.75 9.80 -13.62
N GLY A 97 20.65 11.00 -13.04
CA GLY A 97 19.99 12.16 -13.66
C GLY A 97 18.47 12.00 -13.80
N LYS A 98 17.87 10.98 -13.17
CA LYS A 98 16.41 10.81 -13.14
C LYS A 98 15.80 11.85 -12.20
N SER A 99 14.86 12.63 -12.71
CA SER A 99 14.09 13.54 -11.86
C SER A 99 13.24 12.73 -10.88
N LEU A 100 13.36 13.05 -9.59
CA LEU A 100 12.51 12.47 -8.56
C LEU A 100 11.06 12.93 -8.78
N PRO A 101 10.07 12.07 -8.50
CA PRO A 101 8.67 12.49 -8.51
C PRO A 101 8.45 13.62 -7.50
N TYR A 102 7.79 14.70 -7.94
CA TYR A 102 7.24 15.70 -7.02
C TYR A 102 6.04 15.06 -6.28
N PRO A 103 5.90 15.17 -4.94
CA PRO A 103 6.56 16.10 -3.99
C PRO A 103 7.78 15.53 -3.23
N VAL A 104 8.26 14.32 -3.54
CA VAL A 104 9.36 13.65 -2.80
C VAL A 104 10.64 14.48 -2.83
N ALA A 105 10.93 15.11 -3.97
CA ALA A 105 12.09 15.99 -4.12
C ALA A 105 12.12 17.13 -3.09
N GLU A 106 10.96 17.64 -2.66
CA GLU A 106 10.85 18.74 -1.70
C GLU A 106 11.02 18.25 -0.26
N ALA A 107 10.42 17.11 0.08
CA ALA A 107 10.55 16.49 1.41
C ALA A 107 11.99 16.00 1.71
N TRP A 108 12.77 15.69 0.68
CA TRP A 108 14.16 15.24 0.81
C TRP A 108 15.18 16.30 0.33
N SER A 109 14.75 17.52 0.03
CA SER A 109 15.71 18.59 -0.14
C SER A 109 16.45 18.77 1.19
N PRO A 110 17.80 18.65 1.25
CA PRO A 110 18.51 19.09 2.43
C PRO A 110 18.17 20.57 2.58
N SER A 111 17.39 20.90 3.61
CA SER A 111 17.07 22.29 3.92
C SER A 111 18.42 23.03 3.98
N PRO A 112 18.63 24.11 3.22
CA PRO A 112 19.91 24.83 3.23
C PRO A 112 20.10 25.65 4.54
N ALA A 113 19.61 25.18 5.68
CA ALA A 113 19.44 25.99 6.89
C ALA A 113 19.64 25.20 8.19
N ALA A 114 20.78 24.51 8.33
CA ALA A 114 21.29 24.13 9.65
C ALA A 114 22.73 24.62 9.92
N ASP A 115 23.30 25.41 9.00
CA ASP A 115 24.62 26.04 9.12
C ASP A 115 24.55 27.58 8.98
N GLU A 116 23.41 28.20 9.32
CA GLU A 116 23.36 29.66 9.53
C GLU A 116 23.11 29.94 11.01
N ASP A 117 24.21 30.03 11.76
CA ASP A 117 24.46 31.01 12.81
C ASP A 117 23.23 31.70 13.44
N ASP A 118 22.65 31.12 14.49
CA ASP A 118 21.78 31.85 15.43
C ASP A 118 22.41 31.88 16.83
N GLU A 119 23.63 32.43 16.88
CA GLU A 119 24.18 33.01 18.09
C GLU A 119 24.09 34.53 17.94
N SER A 120 23.20 35.16 18.72
CA SER A 120 22.92 36.60 18.79
C SER A 120 21.79 37.14 17.89
N ARG A 121 20.54 37.04 18.38
CA ARG A 121 19.58 38.17 18.30
C ARG A 121 18.45 38.07 19.33
N GLY A 122 18.63 38.81 20.41
CA GLY A 122 17.62 39.76 20.89
C GLY A 122 16.43 39.19 21.67
N ALA A 123 16.45 39.45 22.97
CA ALA A 123 15.29 39.43 23.85
C ALA A 123 14.11 40.23 23.25
N GLY A 124 13.16 39.52 22.62
CA GLY A 124 11.87 40.04 22.19
C GLY A 124 10.81 39.70 23.23
N ASP A 125 10.34 40.74 23.92
CA ASP A 125 9.18 40.80 24.82
C ASP A 125 7.96 40.01 24.27
N PHE A 126 7.81 38.75 24.67
CA PHE A 126 6.59 37.99 24.43
C PHE A 126 5.56 38.37 25.50
N ARG A 127 4.90 39.52 25.32
CA ARG A 127 3.67 39.82 26.05
C ARG A 127 2.57 38.87 25.59
N VAL A 128 2.29 37.87 26.42
CA VAL A 128 1.05 37.09 26.36
C VAL A 128 -0.13 38.07 26.41
N ARG A 129 -0.87 38.20 25.31
CA ARG A 129 -2.17 38.90 25.32
C ARG A 129 -3.16 38.08 26.14
N PRO A 130 -3.86 38.65 27.14
CA PRO A 130 -4.94 37.96 27.82
C PRO A 130 -6.04 37.59 26.82
N ILE A 131 -6.50 36.35 26.88
CA ILE A 131 -7.67 35.87 26.14
C ILE A 131 -8.90 36.62 26.69
N PRO A 132 -9.70 37.31 25.87
CA PRO A 132 -10.94 37.91 26.35
C PRO A 132 -11.92 36.81 26.81
N PRO A 133 -12.64 36.96 27.93
CA PRO A 133 -13.66 36.01 28.33
C PRO A 133 -14.78 35.97 27.27
N ALA A 134 -15.21 34.76 26.92
CA ALA A 134 -16.25 34.53 25.93
C ALA A 134 -17.56 35.26 26.31
N PRO A 135 -18.26 35.90 25.36
CA PRO A 135 -19.59 36.42 25.63
C PRO A 135 -20.55 35.26 25.90
N GLU A 136 -21.10 35.35 27.10
CA GLU A 136 -22.18 34.60 27.72
C GLU A 136 -23.21 34.04 26.73
N ALA A 137 -23.37 32.71 26.77
CA ALA A 137 -24.42 31.95 26.10
C ALA A 137 -25.79 32.32 26.69
N ALA A 138 -26.40 33.39 26.21
CA ALA A 138 -27.77 33.73 26.53
C ALA A 138 -28.34 34.60 25.41
N ARG A 139 -28.98 33.96 24.41
CA ARG A 139 -30.04 34.55 23.56
C ARG A 139 -30.64 33.65 22.48
N PHE A 140 -30.22 32.39 22.33
CA PHE A 140 -30.82 31.50 21.32
C PHE A 140 -31.84 30.50 21.94
N THR A 141 -32.76 31.01 22.74
CA THR A 141 -33.95 30.27 23.21
C THR A 141 -35.16 31.20 23.20
N ALA A 142 -35.61 31.57 22.01
CA ALA A 142 -36.97 32.01 21.73
C ALA A 142 -37.10 32.10 20.21
N GLU A 143 -38.25 31.68 19.68
CA GLU A 143 -38.59 31.68 18.26
C GLU A 143 -37.85 30.67 17.39
N LEU A 144 -38.42 29.47 17.30
CA LEU A 144 -38.96 28.91 16.04
C LEU A 144 -39.44 27.47 16.33
N GLU A 145 -40.48 27.39 17.15
CA GLU A 145 -41.50 26.36 16.92
C GLU A 145 -42.26 26.75 15.66
N ASP A 146 -42.71 25.72 14.94
CA ASP A 146 -43.61 25.79 13.79
C ASP A 146 -42.94 26.19 12.47
N GLU A 147 -42.44 25.19 11.73
CA GLU A 147 -42.71 25.01 10.29
C GLU A 147 -42.33 23.57 9.90
N THR A 148 -43.30 22.66 9.99
CA THR A 148 -43.27 21.37 9.29
C THR A 148 -43.64 21.59 7.83
N GLU A 149 -42.67 21.70 6.93
CA GLU A 149 -42.91 21.63 5.49
C GLU A 149 -41.95 20.60 4.83
N PRO A 150 -42.46 19.71 3.97
CA PRO A 150 -41.71 18.62 3.38
C PRO A 150 -40.78 19.10 2.27
N TRP A 151 -39.56 18.54 2.23
CA TRP A 151 -38.55 18.84 1.21
C TRP A 151 -39.02 18.49 -0.21
N HIS A 152 -39.55 19.48 -0.93
CA HIS A 152 -39.73 19.44 -2.37
C HIS A 152 -38.40 19.75 -3.08
N PHE A 153 -37.68 18.71 -3.49
CA PHE A 153 -36.55 18.84 -4.41
C PHE A 153 -37.09 18.99 -5.84
N ALA A 154 -37.30 20.23 -6.29
CA ALA A 154 -37.57 20.54 -7.69
C ALA A 154 -36.43 21.38 -8.27
N ASP A 155 -35.81 20.81 -9.29
CA ASP A 155 -35.09 21.41 -10.41
C ASP A 155 -34.69 22.89 -10.26
N THR A 156 -33.40 23.11 -10.03
CA THR A 156 -32.75 24.35 -10.46
C THR A 156 -31.55 24.04 -11.34
N THR A 157 -31.80 24.34 -12.60
CA THR A 157 -31.00 24.17 -13.80
C THR A 157 -29.67 24.92 -13.81
N ALA A 158 -28.71 24.29 -14.48
CA ALA A 158 -27.86 24.90 -15.50
C ALA A 158 -27.08 26.16 -15.14
N ARG A 159 -25.84 25.97 -14.65
CA ARG A 159 -24.78 26.96 -14.89
C ARG A 159 -23.36 26.39 -14.82
N PHE A 160 -23.02 25.43 -15.68
CA PHE A 160 -21.61 25.10 -15.91
C PHE A 160 -21.33 24.85 -17.40
N GLY A 161 -20.53 25.74 -17.98
CA GLY A 161 -20.09 25.70 -19.38
C GLY A 161 -19.04 24.61 -19.65
N PRO A 162 -18.73 24.34 -20.93
CA PRO A 162 -17.88 23.22 -21.32
C PRO A 162 -16.39 23.60 -21.18
N GLY A 163 -15.78 23.24 -20.06
CA GLY A 163 -14.37 23.50 -19.77
C GLY A 163 -13.59 22.22 -19.47
N LYS A 164 -12.91 21.69 -20.50
CA LYS A 164 -11.69 20.85 -20.46
C LYS A 164 -11.70 19.62 -19.53
N ARG A 165 -11.80 18.46 -20.20
CA ARG A 165 -11.53 17.11 -19.68
C ARG A 165 -10.16 17.07 -19.00
N GLN A 166 -10.14 16.84 -17.69
CA GLN A 166 -9.01 16.19 -17.02
C GLN A 166 -9.50 14.84 -16.50
N ALA A 167 -8.91 13.78 -17.00
CA ALA A 167 -9.22 12.40 -16.65
C ALA A 167 -8.64 12.07 -15.27
N ALA A 168 -9.26 12.57 -14.21
CA ALA A 168 -9.09 12.05 -12.86
C ALA A 168 -10.20 11.02 -12.60
N ARG A 169 -9.99 9.79 -13.07
CA ARG A 169 -10.79 8.64 -12.63
C ARG A 169 -10.09 7.97 -11.46
N PHE A 170 -10.09 8.66 -10.32
CA PHE A 170 -9.97 8.00 -9.02
C PHE A 170 -11.29 7.27 -8.76
N ILE A 171 -11.32 5.97 -9.04
CA ILE A 171 -12.40 5.09 -8.63
C ILE A 171 -12.06 4.61 -7.22
N HIS A 172 -12.78 5.10 -6.21
CA HIS A 172 -12.85 4.41 -4.91
C HIS A 172 -13.82 3.23 -5.03
N PRO A 173 -13.39 1.97 -4.85
CA PRO A 173 -14.31 0.92 -4.49
C PRO A 173 -14.46 0.84 -2.97
N ARG A 174 -15.69 1.15 -2.53
CA ARG A 174 -16.25 0.86 -1.20
C ARG A 174 -15.78 -0.50 -0.66
N SER A 175 -15.38 -0.48 0.61
CA SER A 175 -15.03 -1.63 1.43
C SER A 175 -16.14 -2.69 1.43
N ARG A 176 -15.85 -3.86 0.86
CA ARG A 176 -16.54 -5.10 1.22
C ARG A 176 -15.65 -5.86 2.19
N ARG A 177 -16.06 -5.85 3.45
CA ARG A 177 -15.51 -6.63 4.56
C ARG A 177 -15.56 -8.12 4.17
N ARG A 178 -14.46 -8.63 3.60
CA ARG A 178 -14.32 -10.04 3.22
C ARG A 178 -13.88 -10.79 4.48
N SER A 179 -14.65 -11.80 4.87
CA SER A 179 -14.37 -12.63 6.05
C SER A 179 -13.07 -13.42 5.85
N ASP A 180 -12.10 -13.22 6.75
CA ASP A 180 -10.84 -13.96 6.78
C ASP A 180 -11.09 -15.43 7.16
N PRO A 181 -10.85 -16.40 6.26
CA PRO A 181 -11.12 -17.82 6.53
C PRO A 181 -10.19 -18.42 7.61
N TRP A 182 -9.13 -17.69 7.96
CA TRP A 182 -8.12 -18.07 8.96
C TRP A 182 -8.51 -17.73 10.40
N ARG A 183 -9.64 -17.03 10.62
CA ARG A 183 -10.20 -16.78 11.96
C ARG A 183 -11.19 -17.85 12.41
N ASN A 184 -11.49 -18.85 11.57
CA ASN A 184 -12.48 -19.89 11.87
C ASN A 184 -11.80 -21.13 12.47
N PRO A 185 -12.17 -21.56 13.69
CA PRO A 185 -11.55 -22.73 14.34
C PRO A 185 -11.90 -24.06 13.62
N LEU A 186 -13.03 -24.09 12.91
CA LEU A 186 -13.49 -25.27 12.17
C LEU A 186 -12.60 -25.59 10.94
N THR A 187 -12.04 -24.58 10.27
CA THR A 187 -11.13 -24.80 9.13
C THR A 187 -9.78 -25.36 9.59
N LEU A 188 -9.29 -24.96 10.77
CA LEU A 188 -8.10 -25.54 11.38
C LEU A 188 -8.33 -26.99 11.83
N ALA A 189 -9.47 -27.28 12.48
CA ALA A 189 -9.80 -28.64 12.90
C ALA A 189 -9.88 -29.61 11.71
N LEU A 190 -10.43 -29.18 10.57
CA LEU A 190 -10.54 -30.01 9.37
C LEU A 190 -9.17 -30.30 8.74
N LEU A 191 -8.24 -29.34 8.77
CA LEU A 191 -6.85 -29.55 8.31
C LEU A 191 -6.09 -30.52 9.22
N VAL A 192 -6.29 -30.45 10.54
CA VAL A 192 -5.66 -31.37 11.50
C VAL A 192 -6.17 -32.81 11.31
N VAL A 193 -7.47 -32.99 11.10
CA VAL A 193 -8.05 -34.32 10.84
C VAL A 193 -7.52 -34.89 9.52
N LEU A 194 -7.45 -34.07 8.47
CA LEU A 194 -6.87 -34.49 7.18
C LEU A 194 -5.41 -34.93 7.34
N PHE A 195 -4.62 -34.17 8.10
CA PHE A 195 -3.23 -34.49 8.38
C PHE A 195 -3.09 -35.81 9.15
N LEU A 196 -3.90 -36.04 10.20
CA LEU A 196 -3.88 -37.28 10.98
C LEU A 196 -4.28 -38.49 10.14
N MET A 197 -5.26 -38.36 9.24
CA MET A 197 -5.64 -39.44 8.31
C MET A 197 -4.50 -39.78 7.33
N THR A 198 -3.77 -38.79 6.83
CA THR A 198 -2.62 -39.05 5.94
C THR A 198 -1.44 -39.68 6.67
N LEU A 199 -1.21 -39.31 7.93
CA LEU A 199 -0.12 -39.86 8.73
C LEU A 199 -0.38 -41.33 9.11
N THR A 200 -1.60 -41.65 9.52
CA THR A 200 -1.99 -43.03 9.88
C THR A 200 -2.05 -43.95 8.66
N GLY A 201 -2.61 -43.47 7.53
CA GLY A 201 -2.63 -44.23 6.28
C GLY A 201 -1.23 -44.46 5.68
N GLY A 202 -0.35 -43.46 5.76
CA GLY A 202 1.03 -43.57 5.27
C GLY A 202 1.88 -44.57 6.07
N VAL A 203 1.72 -44.60 7.40
CA VAL A 203 2.42 -45.56 8.27
C VAL A 203 1.94 -47.00 8.01
N LEU A 204 0.63 -47.22 7.84
CA LEU A 204 0.11 -48.54 7.50
C LEU A 204 0.63 -49.04 6.14
N LEU A 205 0.73 -48.14 5.16
CA LEU A 205 1.19 -48.48 3.82
C LEU A 205 2.70 -48.82 3.78
N VAL A 206 3.51 -48.21 4.65
CA VAL A 206 4.93 -48.54 4.77
C VAL A 206 5.13 -49.88 5.48
N ILE A 207 4.38 -50.15 6.56
CA ILE A 207 4.46 -51.42 7.29
C ILE A 207 3.98 -52.58 6.41
N PHE A 208 2.84 -52.43 5.73
CA PHE A 208 2.29 -53.47 4.85
C PHE A 208 3.16 -53.73 3.62
N ARG A 209 3.91 -52.72 3.15
CA ARG A 209 4.89 -52.90 2.07
C ARG A 209 6.10 -53.69 2.54
N ASP A 210 6.57 -53.49 3.76
CA ASP A 210 7.73 -54.22 4.30
C ASP A 210 7.41 -55.71 4.54
N GLU A 211 6.14 -56.03 4.83
CA GLU A 211 5.66 -57.40 5.09
C GLU A 211 5.38 -58.21 3.82
N LEU A 212 5.14 -57.55 2.68
CA LEU A 212 4.90 -58.19 1.37
C LEU A 212 6.18 -58.57 0.62
N PHE A 213 7.34 -58.05 1.03
CA PHE A 213 8.63 -58.26 0.38
C PHE A 213 9.60 -59.14 1.20
N ARG A 214 9.09 -59.88 2.18
CA ARG A 214 9.84 -60.86 2.99
C ARG A 214 9.37 -62.28 2.68
#